data_AF-A0A8T5ME57-F1
#
_entry.id   AF-A0A8T5ME57-F1
#
_cell.length_a   1.000
_cell.length_b   1.000
_cell.length_c   1.000
_cell.angle_alpha   90.00
_cell.angle_beta   90.00
_cell.angle_gamma   90.00
#
_symmetry.space_group_name_H-M   'P 1'
#
loop_
_entity.id
_entity.type
_entity.pdbx_description
1 polymer ?
#
loop_
_entity_poly.entity_id
_entity_poly.type
_entity_poly.pdbx_seq_one_letter_code
_entity_poly.pdbx_strand_id
1 'polypeptide(L)'
;MVEEVEIRKKDFKYRGIGLEELKKLDVREMAKYLKSGKRRIVLRQFQKIEDFMNRAKEKVEKNKPIKTHLRDIVIVPGMIGLRIHVHNGKG
;
A
#
# COMPACT_ATOMS: atom_id res chain seq x y z
N MET A 1 1.60 15.24 38.67
CA MET A 1 1.98 15.12 37.25
C MET A 1 0.79 14.52 36.54
N VAL A 2 0.12 15.30 35.70
CA VAL A 2 -1.15 14.94 35.08
C VAL A 2 -0.86 13.93 33.97
N GLU A 3 -1.44 12.74 34.06
CA GLU A 3 -1.45 11.78 32.96
C GLU A 3 -2.30 12.39 31.84
N GLU A 4 -1.64 12.89 30.80
CA GLU A 4 -2.30 13.23 29.53
C GLU A 4 -2.85 11.94 28.93
N VAL A 5 -4.14 11.70 29.14
CA VAL A 5 -4.91 10.73 28.37
C VAL A 5 -5.08 11.33 26.98
N GLU A 6 -4.05 11.17 26.13
CA GLU A 6 -4.20 11.34 24.70
C GLU A 6 -5.33 10.40 24.25
N ILE A 7 -6.37 10.97 23.66
CA ILE A 7 -7.42 10.21 22.97
C ILE A 7 -6.72 9.49 21.80
N ARG A 8 -6.17 8.30 22.07
CA ARG A 8 -5.56 7.46 21.05
C ARG A 8 -6.64 7.13 20.03
N LYS A 9 -6.50 7.73 18.85
CA LYS A 9 -7.26 7.40 17.65
C LYS A 9 -7.29 5.87 17.56
N LYS A 10 -8.50 5.29 17.54
CA LYS A 10 -8.75 3.84 17.49
C LYS A 10 -7.69 3.13 16.64
N ASP A 11 -6.94 2.19 17.24
CA ASP A 11 -5.85 1.50 16.55
C ASP A 11 -6.37 0.91 15.24
N PHE A 12 -5.78 1.34 14.12
CA PHE A 12 -6.20 0.87 12.81
C PHE A 12 -5.78 -0.59 12.66
N LYS A 13 -6.77 -1.49 12.61
CA LYS A 13 -6.57 -2.91 12.36
C LYS A 13 -7.22 -3.29 11.03
N TYR A 14 -6.46 -3.93 10.16
CA TYR A 14 -7.00 -4.54 8.93
C TYR A 14 -7.13 -6.04 9.15
N ARG A 15 -8.36 -6.54 9.29
CA ARG A 15 -8.67 -7.98 9.48
C ARG A 15 -7.88 -8.62 10.63
N GLY A 16 -7.74 -7.89 11.73
CA GLY A 16 -7.02 -8.35 12.93
C GLY A 16 -5.53 -7.98 12.96
N ILE A 17 -4.97 -7.49 11.85
CA ILE A 17 -3.55 -7.14 11.72
C ILE A 17 -3.36 -5.65 12.03
N GLY A 18 -2.39 -5.33 12.88
CA GLY A 18 -2.00 -3.95 13.17
C GLY A 18 -1.26 -3.29 12.00
N LEU A 19 -1.16 -1.96 12.01
CA LEU A 19 -0.56 -1.21 10.89
C LEU A 19 0.95 -1.49 10.71
N GLU A 20 1.68 -1.69 11.81
CA GLU A 20 3.11 -2.04 11.78
C GLU A 20 3.37 -3.44 11.23
N GLU A 21 2.55 -4.40 11.65
CA GLU A 21 2.61 -5.77 11.17
C GLU A 21 2.21 -5.82 9.68
N LEU A 22 1.17 -5.08 9.29
CA LEU A 22 0.73 -4.99 7.91
C LEU A 22 1.86 -4.51 6.98
N LYS A 23 2.65 -3.51 7.41
CA LYS A 23 3.80 -2.99 6.65
C LYS A 23 4.94 -4.00 6.45
N LYS A 24 5.08 -4.97 7.35
CA LYS A 24 6.13 -6.00 7.27
C LYS A 24 5.75 -7.16 6.35
N LEU A 25 4.46 -7.35 6.08
CA LEU A 25 3.98 -8.46 5.25
C LEU A 25 4.40 -8.29 3.79
N ASP A 26 4.79 -9.41 3.18
CA ASP A 26 5.00 -9.46 1.74
C ASP A 26 3.67 -9.39 0.96
N VAL A 27 3.73 -8.98 -0.30
CA VAL A 27 2.59 -8.85 -1.21
C VAL A 27 1.83 -10.17 -1.34
N ARG A 28 2.52 -11.33 -1.38
CA ARG A 28 1.84 -12.64 -1.45
C ARG A 28 1.15 -13.01 -0.15
N GLU A 29 1.76 -12.69 0.98
CA GLU A 29 1.21 -12.99 2.30
C GLU A 29 -0.03 -12.15 2.58
N MET A 30 0.00 -10.88 2.20
CA MET A 30 -1.17 -9.99 2.26
C MET A 30 -2.35 -10.52 1.44
N ALA A 31 -2.10 -11.25 0.35
CA ALA A 31 -3.15 -11.79 -0.50
C ALA A 31 -4.08 -12.78 0.23
N LYS A 32 -3.61 -13.46 1.29
CA LYS A 32 -4.43 -14.34 2.15
C LYS A 32 -5.54 -13.56 2.88
N TYR A 33 -5.27 -12.30 3.19
CA TYR A 33 -6.20 -11.39 3.86
C TYR A 33 -7.05 -10.57 2.89
N LEU A 34 -6.91 -10.74 1.57
CA LEU A 34 -7.72 -10.00 0.60
C LEU A 34 -9.04 -10.73 0.27
N LYS A 35 -10.07 -9.97 -0.14
CA LYS A 35 -11.29 -10.55 -0.73
C LYS A 35 -10.95 -11.27 -2.03
N SER A 36 -11.76 -12.27 -2.41
CA SER A 36 -11.50 -13.18 -3.55
C SER A 36 -11.04 -12.48 -4.83
N GLY A 37 -11.73 -11.41 -5.26
CA GLY A 37 -11.37 -10.67 -6.48
C GLY A 37 -10.01 -9.98 -6.42
N LYS A 38 -9.70 -9.30 -5.31
CA LYS A 38 -8.40 -8.64 -5.12
C LYS A 38 -7.27 -9.66 -4.97
N ARG A 39 -7.52 -10.78 -4.29
CA ARG A 39 -6.59 -11.92 -4.22
C ARG A 39 -6.26 -12.46 -5.61
N ARG A 40 -7.27 -12.66 -6.47
CA ARG A 40 -7.08 -13.09 -7.86
C ARG A 40 -6.20 -12.11 -8.64
N ILE A 41 -6.43 -10.80 -8.49
CA ILE A 41 -5.64 -9.76 -9.16
C ILE A 41 -4.18 -9.80 -8.67
N VAL A 42 -3.96 -9.78 -7.36
CA VAL A 42 -2.60 -9.78 -6.78
C VAL A 42 -1.82 -11.02 -7.19
N LEU A 43 -2.43 -12.21 -7.16
CA LEU A 43 -1.75 -13.45 -7.54
C LEU A 43 -1.44 -13.52 -9.04
N ARG A 44 -2.32 -13.00 -9.90
CA ARG A 44 -2.12 -13.02 -11.36
C ARG A 44 -1.21 -11.91 -11.87
N GLN A 45 -1.26 -10.73 -11.23
CA GLN A 45 -0.53 -9.53 -11.64
C GLN A 45 0.63 -9.21 -10.69
N PHE A 46 1.14 -10.21 -9.97
CA PHE A 46 2.16 -10.05 -8.94
C PHE A 46 3.40 -9.29 -9.45
N GLN A 47 3.93 -9.67 -10.61
CA GLN A 47 5.10 -9.02 -11.23
C GLN A 47 4.87 -7.53 -11.50
N LYS A 48 3.67 -7.15 -12.00
CA LYS A 48 3.36 -5.73 -12.25
C LYS A 48 3.37 -4.90 -10.96
N ILE A 49 2.96 -5.50 -9.85
CA ILE A 49 2.94 -4.83 -8.54
C ILE A 49 4.38 -4.65 -8.03
N GLU A 50 5.22 -5.67 -8.16
CA GLU A 50 6.65 -5.60 -7.79
C GLU A 50 7.40 -4.55 -8.62
N ASP A 51 7.23 -4.57 -9.94
CA ASP A 51 7.84 -3.59 -10.85
C ASP A 51 7.44 -2.16 -10.49
N PHE A 52 6.16 -1.97 -10.18
CA PHE A 52 5.67 -0.67 -9.72
C PHE A 52 6.30 -0.26 -8.39
N MET A 53 6.45 -1.19 -7.45
CA MET A 53 7.05 -0.92 -6.15
C MET A 53 8.53 -0.54 -6.29
N ASN A 54 9.29 -1.23 -7.14
CA ASN A 54 10.69 -0.93 -7.41
C ASN A 54 10.84 0.48 -8.02
N ARG A 55 10.05 0.80 -9.04
CA ARG A 55 10.01 2.15 -9.63
C ARG A 55 9.57 3.21 -8.63
N ALA A 56 8.67 2.89 -7.73
CA ALA A 56 8.23 3.81 -6.68
C ALA A 56 9.36 4.10 -5.69
N LYS A 57 10.09 3.06 -5.23
CA LYS A 57 11.25 3.21 -4.34
C LYS A 57 12.33 4.09 -4.95
N GLU A 58 12.73 3.83 -6.19
CA GLU A 58 13.73 4.65 -6.90
C GLU A 58 13.30 6.13 -7.01
N LYS A 59 12.00 6.39 -7.24
CA LYS A 59 11.49 7.76 -7.33
C LYS A 59 11.49 8.46 -5.97
N VAL A 60 11.18 7.73 -4.91
CA VAL A 60 11.24 8.24 -3.53
C VAL A 60 12.67 8.62 -3.18
N GLU A 61 13.64 7.75 -3.47
CA GLU A 61 15.07 8.03 -3.25
C GLU A 61 15.53 9.28 -4.03
N LYS A 62 15.02 9.46 -5.25
CA LYS A 62 15.32 10.62 -6.10
C LYS A 62 14.47 11.85 -5.77
N ASN A 63 13.65 11.83 -4.72
CA ASN A 63 12.68 12.88 -4.36
C ASN A 63 11.76 13.31 -5.52
N LYS A 64 11.45 12.40 -6.45
CA LYS A 64 10.58 12.65 -7.60
C LYS A 64 9.15 12.17 -7.35
N PRO A 65 8.13 12.86 -7.89
CA PRO A 65 6.74 12.42 -7.74
C PRO A 65 6.50 11.10 -8.48
N ILE A 66 5.83 10.15 -7.80
CA ILE A 66 5.40 8.89 -8.40
C ILE A 66 4.16 9.14 -9.25
N LYS A 67 4.33 9.34 -10.57
CA LYS A 67 3.23 9.43 -11.54
C LYS A 67 2.92 8.06 -12.16
N THR A 68 1.63 7.70 -12.29
CA THR A 68 1.18 6.43 -12.89
C THR A 68 -0.11 6.57 -13.70
N HIS A 69 -0.22 5.78 -14.76
CA HIS A 69 -1.46 5.56 -15.53
C HIS A 69 -2.18 4.26 -15.11
N LEU A 70 -1.52 3.42 -14.32
CA LEU A 70 -2.04 2.12 -13.89
C LEU A 70 -3.04 2.33 -12.74
N ARG A 71 -4.34 2.35 -13.07
CA ARG A 71 -5.45 2.57 -12.12
C ARG A 71 -6.01 1.29 -11.51
N ASP A 72 -5.68 0.16 -12.12
CA ASP A 72 -6.15 -1.19 -11.77
C ASP A 72 -5.31 -1.85 -10.67
N ILE A 73 -4.14 -1.28 -10.35
CA ILE A 73 -3.23 -1.78 -9.32
C ILE A 73 -3.91 -1.81 -7.95
N VAL A 74 -3.72 -2.93 -7.25
CA VAL A 74 -4.15 -3.09 -5.86
C VAL A 74 -3.14 -2.41 -4.94
N ILE A 75 -3.63 -1.60 -4.00
CA ILE A 75 -2.78 -0.98 -2.97
C ILE A 75 -2.27 -2.09 -2.05
N VAL A 76 -0.94 -2.22 -1.99
CA VAL A 76 -0.23 -3.18 -1.12
C VAL A 76 0.39 -2.46 0.08
N PRO A 77 0.80 -3.19 1.13
CA PRO A 77 1.24 -2.56 2.38
C PRO A 77 2.49 -1.69 2.22
N GLY A 78 3.41 -2.07 1.33
CA GLY A 78 4.60 -1.26 1.00
C GLY A 78 4.29 0.09 0.35
N MET A 79 3.04 0.34 -0.06
CA MET A 79 2.62 1.64 -0.60
C MET A 79 2.11 2.61 0.48
N ILE A 80 1.95 2.14 1.72
CA ILE A 80 1.44 2.97 2.83
C ILE A 80 2.45 4.08 3.13
N GLY A 81 2.01 5.33 3.02
CA GLY A 81 2.86 6.51 3.22
C GLY A 81 3.46 7.09 1.94
N LEU A 82 3.27 6.44 0.78
CA LEU A 82 3.71 6.97 -0.51
C LEU A 82 2.66 7.92 -1.10
N ARG A 83 3.12 9.03 -1.69
CA ARG A 83 2.27 9.96 -2.45
C ARG A 83 2.30 9.60 -3.95
N ILE A 84 1.25 8.95 -4.42
CA ILE A 84 1.11 8.50 -5.81
C ILE A 84 0.15 9.43 -6.57
N HIS A 85 0.60 9.93 -7.71
CA HIS A 85 -0.18 10.75 -8.63
C HIS A 85 -0.75 9.86 -9.74
N VAL A 86 -2.07 9.67 -9.72
CA VAL A 86 -2.77 8.83 -10.70
C VAL A 86 -3.35 9.70 -11.81
N HIS A 87 -3.01 9.39 -13.05
CA HIS A 87 -3.52 10.11 -14.21
C HIS A 87 -5.01 9.78 -14.45
N ASN A 88 -5.85 10.80 -14.65
CA ASN A 88 -7.32 10.65 -14.77
C ASN A 88 -7.84 10.53 -16.22
N GLY A 89 -6.97 10.64 -17.24
CA GLY A 89 -7.34 10.49 -18.66
C GLY A 89 -7.64 11.81 -19.37
N LYS A 90 -7.51 12.95 -18.69
CA LYS A 90 -7.77 14.29 -19.24
C LYS A 90 -6.52 15.17 -19.33
N GLY A 91 -5.33 14.56 -19.31
CA GLY A 91 -4.06 15.27 -19.35
C GLY A 91 -3.20 14.85 -20.52
#